data_AF-A0A9D9BU49-F1
#
_entry.id   AF-A0A9D9BU49-F1
#
_cell.length_a   1.000
_cell.length_b   1.000
_cell.length_c   1.000
_cell.angle_alpha   90.00
_cell.angle_beta   90.00
_cell.angle_gamma   90.00
#
_symmetry.space_group_name_H-M   'P 1'
#
loop_
_entity.id
_entity.type
_entity.pdbx_description
1 polymer ?
#
loop_
_entity_poly.entity_id
_entity_poly.type
_entity_poly.pdbx_seq_one_letter_code
_entity_poly.pdbx_strand_id
1 'polypeptide(L)' 'MLGNIWSSSELTAENLGITEIKLSFLRENGILKPGIHWKSSPLGQKKPWNPKAIYNIKMCRKIINKYYFDENDSIAA' A
#
# COMPACT_ATOMS: atom_id res chain seq x y z
N MET A 1 -14.03 18.03 -4.12
CA MET A 1 -14.44 16.61 -4.01
C MET A 1 -13.49 15.93 -3.03
N LEU A 2 -14.00 15.30 -1.98
CA LEU A 2 -13.18 14.49 -1.06
C LEU A 2 -12.60 13.31 -1.86
N GLY A 3 -11.38 13.49 -2.37
CA GLY A 3 -10.69 12.51 -3.19
C GLY A 3 -10.67 11.15 -2.48
N ASN A 4 -11.10 10.11 -3.19
CA ASN A 4 -11.14 8.76 -2.65
C ASN A 4 -9.74 8.39 -2.13
N ILE A 5 -9.62 8.21 -0.81
CA ILE A 5 -8.34 7.89 -0.14
C ILE A 5 -7.78 6.53 -0.57
N TRP A 6 -8.61 5.72 -1.24
CA TRP A 6 -8.27 4.40 -1.75
C TRP A 6 -7.98 4.46 -3.25
N SER A 7 -6.80 4.01 -3.65
CA SER A 7 -6.31 4.01 -5.04
C SER A 7 -5.88 2.63 -5.51
N SER A 8 -5.74 2.47 -6.82
CA SER A 8 -5.18 1.25 -7.43
C SER A 8 -3.74 0.99 -6.97
N SER A 9 -3.30 -0.26 -7.12
CA SER A 9 -1.90 -0.66 -6.89
C SER A 9 -0.92 0.24 -7.64
N GLU A 10 -1.11 0.41 -8.96
CA GLU A 10 -0.28 1.24 -9.84
C GLU A 10 -0.11 2.67 -9.33
N LEU A 11 -1.22 3.41 -9.17
CA LEU A 11 -1.19 4.80 -8.71
C LEU A 11 -0.58 4.92 -7.32
N THR A 12 -0.83 3.95 -6.46
CA THR A 12 -0.26 3.94 -5.10
C THR A 12 1.25 3.72 -5.14
N ALA A 13 1.72 2.78 -5.94
CA ALA A 13 3.12 2.46 -6.09
C ALA A 13 3.89 3.67 -6.65
N GLU A 14 3.36 4.30 -7.70
CA GLU A 14 3.88 5.54 -8.28
C GLU A 14 3.96 6.66 -7.22
N ASN A 15 2.88 6.92 -6.48
CA ASN A 15 2.84 7.97 -5.46
C ASN A 15 3.83 7.73 -4.30
N LEU A 16 4.16 6.47 -4.03
CA LEU A 16 5.08 6.06 -2.96
C LEU A 16 6.52 5.91 -3.46
N GLY A 17 6.78 6.03 -4.77
CA GLY A 17 8.10 5.82 -5.34
C GLY A 17 8.59 4.37 -5.23
N ILE A 18 7.68 3.39 -5.23
CA ILE A 18 8.00 1.96 -5.18
C ILE A 18 7.34 1.23 -6.35
N THR A 19 7.70 -0.04 -6.57
CA THR A 19 7.05 -0.88 -7.58
C THR A 19 5.78 -1.54 -7.04
N GLU A 20 4.83 -1.89 -7.92
CA GLU A 20 3.65 -2.67 -7.53
C GLU A 20 4.03 -4.02 -6.93
N ILE A 21 5.12 -4.63 -7.40
CA ILE A 21 5.67 -5.89 -6.86
C ILE A 21 6.07 -5.69 -5.39
N LYS A 22 6.79 -4.61 -5.06
CA LYS A 22 7.16 -4.29 -3.69
C LYS A 22 5.93 -4.03 -2.82
N LEU A 23 4.94 -3.31 -3.35
CA LEU A 23 3.68 -3.05 -2.65
C LEU A 23 2.92 -4.36 -2.34
N SER A 24 2.89 -5.29 -3.30
CA SER A 24 2.32 -6.64 -3.16
C SER A 24 3.05 -7.44 -2.10
N PHE A 25 4.39 -7.43 -2.14
CA PHE A 25 5.23 -8.10 -1.16
C PHE A 25 4.94 -7.61 0.27
N LEU A 26 4.86 -6.29 0.48
CA LEU A 26 4.56 -5.72 1.81
C LEU A 26 3.16 -6.13 2.30
N ARG A 27 2.19 -6.28 1.40
CA ARG A 27 0.85 -6.78 1.69
C ARG A 27 0.86 -8.26 2.08
N GLU A 28 1.47 -9.10 1.25
CA GLU A 28 1.51 -10.56 1.41
C GLU A 28 2.29 -11.00 2.65
N ASN A 29 3.31 -10.22 3.03
CA ASN A 29 4.08 -10.45 4.26
C ASN A 29 3.47 -9.76 5.50
N GLY A 30 2.28 -9.18 5.37
CA GLY A 30 1.53 -8.64 6.51
C GLY A 30 2.09 -7.34 7.12
N ILE A 31 3.04 -6.67 6.44
CA ILE A 31 3.53 -5.34 6.83
C ILE A 31 2.41 -4.32 6.62
N LEU A 32 1.74 -4.38 5.47
CA LEU A 32 0.51 -3.61 5.21
C LEU A 32 -0.70 -4.38 5.73
N LYS A 33 -1.28 -3.90 6.84
CA LYS A 33 -2.49 -4.46 7.46
C LYS A 33 -3.76 -4.24 6.62
N PRO A 34 -4.61 -5.27 6.46
CA PRO A 34 -5.90 -5.14 5.77
C PRO A 34 -6.84 -4.19 6.53
N GLY A 35 -7.74 -3.50 5.82
CA GLY A 35 -8.67 -2.52 6.36
C GLY A 35 -8.05 -1.15 6.69
N ILE A 36 -6.74 -1.11 6.94
CA ILE A 36 -6.00 0.12 7.29
C ILE A 36 -5.20 0.62 6.08
N HIS A 37 -4.32 -0.24 5.56
CA HIS A 37 -3.40 0.10 4.47
C HIS A 37 -3.93 -0.35 3.11
N TRP A 38 -4.60 -1.49 3.07
CA TRP A 38 -5.16 -2.05 1.85
C TRP A 38 -6.50 -2.72 2.12
N LYS A 39 -7.32 -2.86 1.08
CA LYS A 39 -8.54 -3.68 1.09
C LYS A 39 -8.82 -4.21 -0.32
N SER A 40 -9.71 -5.19 -0.41
CA SER A 40 -10.21 -5.68 -1.69
C SER A 40 -11.07 -4.63 -2.38
N SER A 41 -10.86 -4.44 -3.69
CA SER A 41 -11.73 -3.62 -4.52
C SER A 41 -13.14 -4.21 -4.51
N PRO A 42 -14.19 -3.39 -4.25
CA PRO A 42 -15.57 -3.85 -4.33
C PRO A 42 -16.04 -4.01 -5.79
N LEU A 43 -15.32 -3.44 -6.75
CA LEU A 43 -15.68 -3.43 -8.16
C LEU A 43 -14.97 -4.54 -8.94
N GLY A 44 -15.66 -5.09 -9.93
CA GLY A 44 -15.07 -6.04 -10.89
C GLY A 44 -14.92 -7.47 -10.38
N GLN A 45 -15.65 -7.83 -9.33
CA GLN A 45 -15.63 -9.17 -8.74
C GLN A 45 -16.41 -10.15 -9.64
N LYS A 46 -15.70 -11.06 -10.29
CA LYS A 46 -16.26 -12.23 -11.00
C LYS A 46 -15.79 -13.49 -10.30
N LYS A 47 -16.58 -14.56 -10.35
CA LYS A 47 -16.16 -15.88 -9.87
C LYS A 47 -15.16 -16.49 -10.88
N PRO A 48 -14.08 -17.18 -10.43
CA PRO A 48 -13.65 -17.37 -9.03
C PRO A 48 -13.14 -16.07 -8.40
N TRP A 49 -13.38 -15.90 -7.10
CA TRP A 49 -13.17 -14.63 -6.41
C TRP A 49 -11.69 -14.24 -6.31
N ASN A 50 -11.28 -13.25 -7.11
CA ASN A 50 -9.93 -12.70 -7.09
C ASN A 50 -9.94 -11.16 -7.19
N PRO A 51 -10.33 -10.44 -6.12
CA PRO A 51 -10.45 -9.00 -6.16
C PRO A 51 -9.08 -8.31 -6.21
N LYS A 52 -8.97 -7.26 -7.04
CA LYS A 52 -7.79 -6.39 -7.03
C LYS A 52 -7.64 -5.68 -5.68
N ALA A 53 -6.41 -5.53 -5.19
CA ALA A 53 -6.16 -4.72 -4.00
C ALA A 53 -6.24 -3.22 -4.33
N ILE A 54 -6.79 -2.45 -3.40
CA ILE A 54 -6.73 -0.99 -3.38
C ILE A 54 -6.13 -0.53 -2.05
N TYR A 55 -5.46 0.61 -2.06
CA TYR A 55 -4.58 1.03 -0.97
C TYR A 55 -4.87 2.43 -0.49
N ASN A 56 -4.66 2.65 0.80
CA ASN A 56 -4.70 3.97 1.41
C ASN A 56 -3.30 4.60 1.36
N ILE A 57 -3.07 5.49 0.39
CA ILE A 57 -1.74 6.10 0.15
C ILE A 57 -1.18 6.73 1.43
N LYS A 58 -2.01 7.44 2.21
CA LYS A 58 -1.57 8.14 3.43
C LYS A 58 -1.07 7.16 4.49
N MET A 59 -1.77 6.04 4.68
CA MET A 59 -1.37 5.03 5.65
C MET A 59 -0.15 4.23 5.17
N CYS A 60 -0.12 3.84 3.90
CA CYS A 60 1.04 3.15 3.31
C CYS A 60 2.30 4.00 3.43
N ARG A 61 2.22 5.32 3.14
CA ARG A 61 3.36 6.25 3.26
C ARG A 61 3.90 6.31 4.69
N LYS A 62 3.05 6.35 5.71
CA LYS A 62 3.50 6.36 7.12
C LYS A 62 4.32 5.11 7.46
N ILE A 63 3.84 3.94 7.06
CA ILE A 63 4.54 2.68 7.31
C ILE A 63 5.85 2.61 6.51
N ILE A 64 5.83 2.93 5.22
CA ILE A 64 7.03 2.90 4.40
C ILE A 64 8.07 3.90 4.93
N ASN A 65 7.66 5.11 5.30
CA ASN A 65 8.58 6.09 5.87
C ASN A 65 9.21 5.57 7.16
N LYS A 66 8.40 5.00 8.07
CA LYS A 66 8.89 4.41 9.32
C LYS A 66 9.92 3.29 9.10
N TYR A 67 9.67 2.38 8.16
CA TYR A 67 10.58 1.25 7.95
C TYR A 67 11.82 1.59 7.13
N TYR A 68 11.75 2.55 6.22
CA TYR A 68 12.82 2.80 5.25
C TYR A 68 13.61 4.10 5.50
N PHE A 69 13.09 5.03 6.31
CA PHE A 69 13.77 6.28 6.62
C PHE A 69 14.20 6.40 8.09
N ASP A 70 13.47 5.82 9.05
CA ASP A 70 13.92 5.84 10.46
C ASP A 70 15.16 4.94 10.70
N GLU A 71 15.43 3.95 9.83
CA GLU A 71 16.67 3.17 9.90
C GLU A 71 17.92 4.00 9.52
N ASN A 72 17.78 5.09 8.76
CA ASN A 72 18.91 5.94 8.37
C ASN A 72 19.40 6.87 9.50
N ASP A 73 18.52 7.27 10.43
CA ASP A 73 18.91 8.11 11.58
C ASP A 73 19.71 7.33 12.63
N SER A 74 19.72 5.99 12.54
CA SER A 74 20.44 5.11 13.47
C SER A 74 21.90 4.83 13.05
N ILE A 75 22.30 5.21 11.84
CA ILE A 75 23.64 4.95 11.27
C ILE A 75 24.49 6.23 11.18
N ALA A 76 23.98 7.35 11.69
CA ALA A 76 24.62 8.66 11.67
C ALA A 76 24.94 9.20 13.07
N ALA A 77 25.42 8.34 13.97
CA ALA A 77 25.94 8.71 15.29
C ALA A 77 27.40 8.28 15.46
#